data_AF-A0A1B2EFM8-F1
#
_entry.id   AF-A0A1B2EFM8-F1
#
_cell.length_a   1.000
_cell.length_b   1.000
_cell.length_c   1.000
_cell.angle_alpha   90.00
_cell.angle_beta   90.00
_cell.angle_gamma   90.00
#
_symmetry.space_group_name_H-M   'P 1'
#
loop_
_entity.id
_entity.type
_entity.pdbx_description
1 polymer ?
#
loop_
_entity_poly.entity_id
_entity_poly.type
_entity_poly.pdbx_seq_one_letter_code
_entity_poly.pdbx_strand_id
1 'polypeptide(L)'
;MYLVSVLGLAVVLPIVSILLDMTLAGSAITLPLVGKWFVFWAVGIRLFMAGIRQVLQPSFTAVTIFKIKDPEAEKLVTEIGFGNLSMGLIGILSLAVPNWLVPSGVAGGLYLGLAGLKHIASKNRTREETIAMVTDLLVALIVGIAIAAIFLQRA
;
A
#
# COMPACT_ATOMS: atom_id res chain seq x y z
N MET A 1 3.34 -4.19 -17.08
CA MET A 1 3.02 -2.96 -16.34
C MET A 1 2.64 -3.20 -14.89
N TYR A 2 1.62 -4.01 -14.59
CA TYR A 2 1.15 -4.25 -13.20
C TYR A 2 2.26 -4.71 -12.23
N LEU A 3 3.07 -5.69 -12.61
CA LEU A 3 4.19 -6.17 -11.79
C LEU A 3 5.22 -5.07 -11.48
N VAL A 4 5.59 -4.32 -12.52
CA VAL A 4 6.58 -3.23 -12.42
C VAL A 4 6.07 -2.13 -11.49
N SER A 5 4.80 -1.75 -11.61
CA SER A 5 4.20 -0.74 -10.71
C SER A 5 4.14 -1.24 -9.27
N VAL A 6 3.77 -2.50 -9.04
CA VAL A 6 3.66 -3.06 -7.68
C VAL A 6 5.03 -3.15 -7.02
N LEU A 7 6.03 -3.74 -7.68
CA LEU A 7 7.38 -3.85 -7.12
C LEU A 7 8.06 -2.48 -6.99
N GLY A 8 7.84 -1.60 -7.97
CA GLY A 8 8.33 -0.23 -7.94
C GLY A 8 7.84 0.52 -6.71
N LEU A 9 6.52 0.54 -6.49
CA LEU A 9 5.89 1.32 -5.43
C LEU A 9 5.99 0.66 -4.04
N ALA A 10 6.03 -0.67 -3.96
CA ALA A 10 6.08 -1.38 -2.68
C ALA A 10 7.50 -1.59 -2.14
N VAL A 11 8.52 -1.57 -3.01
CA VAL A 11 9.90 -1.93 -2.62
C VAL A 11 10.92 -0.93 -3.14
N VAL A 12 11.02 -0.75 -4.46
CA VAL A 12 12.14 -0.02 -5.07
C VAL A 12 12.13 1.46 -4.68
N LEU A 13 11.02 2.15 -4.90
CA LEU A 13 10.90 3.58 -4.64
C LEU A 13 11.01 3.94 -3.16
N PRO A 14 10.37 3.24 -2.21
CA PRO A 14 10.62 3.45 -0.78
C PRO A 14 12.11 3.34 -0.41
N ILE A 15 12.79 2.29 -0.87
CA ILE A 15 14.20 2.06 -0.56
C ILE A 15 15.07 3.17 -1.14
N VAL A 16 14.86 3.54 -2.41
CA VAL A 16 15.60 4.63 -3.04
C VAL A 16 15.39 5.94 -2.28
N SER A 17 14.16 6.26 -1.88
CA SER A 17 13.91 7.48 -1.10
C SER A 17 14.58 7.47 0.28
N ILE A 18 14.63 6.32 0.97
CA ILE A 18 15.39 6.17 2.22
C ILE A 18 16.88 6.44 1.97
N LEU A 19 17.46 5.83 0.93
CA LEU A 19 18.88 6.00 0.59
C LEU A 19 19.22 7.44 0.20
N LEU A 20 18.31 8.14 -0.47
CA LEU A 20 18.49 9.57 -0.80
C LEU A 20 18.42 10.45 0.45
N ASP A 21 17.48 10.22 1.37
CA ASP A 21 17.44 10.96 2.65
C ASP A 21 18.72 10.71 3.47
N MET A 22 19.30 9.51 3.40
CA MET A 22 20.57 9.22 4.06
C MET A 22 21.75 9.96 3.42
N THR A 23 21.88 9.90 2.09
CA THR A 23 23.06 10.40 1.39
C THR A 23 23.04 11.91 1.19
N LEU A 24 21.87 12.51 1.00
CA LEU A 24 21.72 13.95 0.73
C LEU A 24 21.42 14.77 1.99
N ALA A 25 20.61 14.24 2.90
CA ALA A 25 20.23 14.94 4.13
C ALA A 25 20.99 14.46 5.38
N GLY A 26 21.88 13.47 5.24
CA GLY A 26 22.66 12.92 6.36
C GLY A 26 21.81 12.21 7.42
N SER A 27 20.60 11.79 7.06
CA SER A 27 19.66 11.19 8.01
C SER A 27 20.11 9.79 8.44
N ALA A 28 20.03 9.49 9.73
CA ALA A 28 20.20 8.13 10.22
C ALA A 28 19.03 7.24 9.78
N ILE A 29 19.29 5.95 9.54
CA ILE A 29 18.22 4.97 9.29
C ILE A 29 17.45 4.77 10.60
N THR A 30 16.25 5.32 10.66
CA THR A 30 15.34 5.16 11.80
C THR A 30 14.04 4.53 11.33
N LEU A 31 13.35 3.81 12.22
CA LEU A 31 12.04 3.22 11.91
C LEU A 31 10.99 4.27 11.47
N PRO A 32 10.94 5.50 12.05
CA PRO A 32 10.10 6.56 11.52
C PRO A 32 10.43 6.98 10.08
N LEU A 33 11.71 7.03 9.70
CA LEU A 33 12.13 7.32 8.32
C LEU A 33 11.66 6.23 7.34
N VAL A 34 11.79 4.97 7.74
CA VAL A 34 11.26 3.83 6.97
C VAL A 34 9.75 3.96 6.82
N GLY A 35 9.04 4.22 7.92
CA GLY A 35 7.59 4.44 7.93
C GLY A 35 7.16 5.56 6.99
N LYS A 36 7.83 6.72 7.02
CA LYS A 36 7.57 7.86 6.13
C LYS A 36 7.52 7.43 4.67
N TRP A 37 8.55 6.75 4.18
CA TRP A 37 8.68 6.42 2.77
C TRP A 37 7.79 5.24 2.34
N PHE A 38 7.60 4.24 3.20
CA PHE A 38 6.66 3.15 2.92
C PHE A 38 5.20 3.62 2.96
N VAL A 39 4.83 4.50 3.89
CA VAL A 39 3.47 5.08 3.91
C VAL A 39 3.25 5.94 2.67
N PHE A 40 4.20 6.77 2.27
CA PHE A 40 4.03 7.61 1.09
C PHE A 40 3.86 6.78 -0.20
N TRP A 41 4.78 5.84 -0.45
CA TRP A 41 4.79 5.11 -1.73
C TRP A 41 3.82 3.93 -1.75
N ALA A 42 3.88 3.06 -0.74
CA ALA A 42 3.17 1.79 -0.76
C ALA A 42 1.73 1.88 -0.21
N VAL A 43 1.48 2.79 0.73
CA VAL A 43 0.10 3.13 1.15
C VAL A 43 -0.44 4.26 0.29
N GLY A 44 0.29 5.35 0.11
CA GLY A 44 -0.18 6.54 -0.60
C GLY A 44 -0.35 6.32 -2.09
N ILE A 45 0.75 6.40 -2.83
CA ILE A 45 0.74 6.36 -4.30
C ILE A 45 0.15 5.05 -4.83
N ARG A 46 0.54 3.90 -4.27
CA ARG A 46 0.08 2.59 -4.75
C ARG A 46 -1.42 2.39 -4.56
N LEU A 47 -1.98 2.65 -3.36
CA LEU A 47 -3.43 2.52 -3.17
C LEU A 47 -4.16 3.57 -4.00
N PHE A 48 -3.65 4.79 -4.10
CA PHE A 48 -4.27 5.82 -4.93
C PHE A 48 -4.37 5.39 -6.40
N MET A 49 -3.28 4.90 -6.99
CA MET A 49 -3.26 4.39 -8.37
C MET A 49 -4.16 3.15 -8.54
N ALA A 50 -4.17 2.25 -7.56
CA ALA A 50 -5.07 1.09 -7.56
C ALA A 50 -6.53 1.55 -7.53
N GLY A 51 -6.86 2.54 -6.70
CA GLY A 51 -8.18 3.15 -6.58
C GLY A 51 -8.63 3.80 -7.88
N ILE A 52 -7.78 4.60 -8.54
CA ILE A 52 -8.07 5.15 -9.87
C ILE A 52 -8.45 4.04 -10.84
N ARG A 53 -7.66 2.95 -10.87
CA ARG A 53 -7.91 1.85 -11.80
C ARG A 53 -9.19 1.08 -11.45
N GLN A 54 -9.50 0.91 -10.18
CA GLN A 54 -10.71 0.22 -9.72
C GLN A 54 -11.98 1.03 -9.99
N VAL A 55 -11.89 2.36 -10.00
CA VAL A 55 -13.01 3.23 -10.35
C VAL A 55 -13.18 3.33 -11.88
N LEU A 56 -12.09 3.53 -12.62
CA LEU A 56 -12.15 3.76 -14.08
C LEU A 56 -12.19 2.47 -14.91
N GLN A 57 -11.68 1.36 -14.37
CA GLN A 57 -11.60 0.07 -15.06
C GLN A 57 -11.83 -1.10 -14.08
N PRO A 58 -13.00 -1.17 -13.41
CA PRO A 58 -13.30 -2.17 -12.38
C PRO A 58 -13.17 -3.61 -12.89
N SER A 59 -13.45 -3.86 -14.18
CA SER A 59 -13.36 -5.18 -14.80
C SER A 59 -11.97 -5.82 -14.68
N PHE A 60 -10.90 -5.02 -14.64
CA PHE A 60 -9.56 -5.57 -14.44
C PHE A 60 -9.45 -6.25 -13.07
N THR A 61 -9.89 -5.60 -12.01
CA THR A 61 -9.86 -6.21 -10.67
C THR A 61 -10.90 -7.32 -10.54
N ALA A 62 -12.13 -7.13 -10.99
CA ALA A 62 -13.17 -8.16 -10.89
C ALA A 62 -12.80 -9.45 -11.64
N VAL A 63 -12.46 -9.33 -12.93
CA VAL A 63 -12.26 -10.49 -13.81
C VAL A 63 -10.84 -11.03 -13.74
N THR A 64 -9.82 -10.17 -13.72
CA THR A 64 -8.41 -10.64 -13.78
C THR A 64 -7.86 -10.99 -12.41
N ILE A 65 -8.17 -10.18 -11.38
CA ILE A 65 -7.64 -10.40 -10.03
C ILE A 65 -8.58 -11.33 -9.24
N PHE A 66 -9.85 -10.97 -9.09
CA PHE A 66 -10.81 -11.75 -8.29
C PHE A 66 -11.41 -12.94 -9.03
N LYS A 67 -11.24 -13.04 -10.35
CA LYS A 67 -11.80 -14.10 -11.20
C LYS A 67 -13.33 -14.21 -11.12
N ILE A 68 -14.00 -13.10 -10.84
CA ILE A 68 -15.45 -13.00 -10.80
C ILE A 68 -15.91 -12.48 -12.17
N LYS A 69 -16.71 -13.30 -12.88
CA LYS A 69 -17.27 -12.95 -14.20
C LYS A 69 -18.65 -12.30 -14.14
N ASP A 70 -19.19 -12.14 -12.93
CA ASP A 70 -20.45 -11.43 -12.70
C ASP A 70 -20.23 -9.92 -12.88
N PRO A 71 -20.93 -9.25 -13.82
CA PRO A 71 -20.84 -7.80 -14.00
C PRO A 71 -21.20 -7.00 -12.74
N GLU A 72 -22.06 -7.53 -11.86
CA GLU A 72 -22.44 -6.84 -10.62
C GLU A 72 -21.27 -6.70 -9.63
N ALA A 73 -20.22 -7.53 -9.77
CA ALA A 73 -19.01 -7.41 -8.97
C ALA A 73 -18.23 -6.12 -9.25
N GLU A 74 -18.44 -5.46 -10.40
CA GLU A 74 -17.78 -4.21 -10.71
C GLU A 74 -18.19 -3.08 -9.76
N LYS A 75 -19.46 -3.05 -9.32
CA LYS A 75 -19.94 -2.07 -8.32
C LYS A 75 -19.15 -2.20 -7.01
N LEU A 76 -18.94 -3.43 -6.54
CA LEU A 76 -18.13 -3.71 -5.35
C LEU A 76 -16.67 -3.30 -5.54
N VAL A 77 -16.11 -3.53 -6.73
CA VAL A 77 -14.74 -3.09 -7.04
C VAL A 77 -14.63 -1.57 -7.03
N THR A 78 -15.63 -0.85 -7.53
CA THR A 78 -15.63 0.62 -7.49
C THR A 78 -15.68 1.14 -6.05
N GLU A 79 -16.48 0.55 -5.16
CA GLU A 79 -16.50 0.90 -3.73
C GLU A 79 -15.15 0.64 -3.05
N ILE A 80 -14.52 -0.50 -3.35
CA ILE A 80 -13.14 -0.78 -2.92
C ILE A 80 -12.17 0.29 -3.47
N GLY A 81 -12.39 0.72 -4.70
CA GLY A 81 -11.65 1.80 -5.35
C GLY A 81 -11.74 3.13 -4.61
N PHE A 82 -12.92 3.51 -4.13
CA PHE A 82 -13.09 4.72 -3.31
C PHE A 82 -12.35 4.64 -1.97
N GLY A 83 -12.37 3.46 -1.33
CA GLY A 83 -11.57 3.22 -0.13
C GLY A 83 -10.08 3.42 -0.40
N ASN A 84 -9.57 2.83 -1.48
CA ASN A 84 -8.18 2.94 -1.89
C ASN A 84 -7.76 4.36 -2.28
N LEU A 85 -8.63 5.10 -2.98
CA LEU A 85 -8.41 6.53 -3.28
C LEU A 85 -8.30 7.35 -2.00
N SER A 86 -9.20 7.12 -1.05
CA SER A 86 -9.26 7.87 0.21
C SER A 86 -8.03 7.63 1.07
N MET A 87 -7.67 6.36 1.29
CA MET A 87 -6.46 5.97 2.04
C MET A 87 -5.18 6.39 1.31
N GLY A 88 -5.15 6.24 -0.01
CA GLY A 88 -4.01 6.64 -0.83
C GLY A 88 -3.75 8.14 -0.77
N LEU A 89 -4.80 8.96 -0.87
CA LEU A 89 -4.69 10.41 -0.81
C LEU A 89 -4.09 10.89 0.53
N ILE A 90 -4.58 10.37 1.66
CA ILE A 90 -4.01 10.75 2.98
C ILE A 90 -2.58 10.25 3.16
N GLY A 91 -2.21 9.11 2.55
CA GLY A 91 -0.83 8.61 2.53
C GLY A 91 0.10 9.47 1.68
N ILE A 92 -0.38 10.03 0.58
CA ILE A 92 0.37 10.99 -0.24
C ILE A 92 0.58 12.29 0.54
N LEU A 93 -0.50 12.82 1.12
CA LEU A 93 -0.48 14.10 1.83
C LEU A 93 0.32 14.04 3.14
N SER A 94 0.64 12.85 3.67
CA SER A 94 1.46 12.73 4.89
C SER A 94 2.88 13.26 4.75
N LEU A 95 3.40 13.46 3.52
CA LEU A 95 4.67 14.16 3.33
C LEU A 95 4.55 15.67 3.62
N ALA A 96 3.43 16.28 3.22
CA ALA A 96 3.16 17.70 3.45
C ALA A 96 2.62 17.97 4.86
N VAL A 97 1.90 17.00 5.43
CA VAL A 97 1.30 17.08 6.77
C VAL A 97 1.82 15.90 7.61
N PRO A 98 3.00 16.02 8.25
CA PRO A 98 3.66 14.90 8.92
C PRO A 98 2.82 14.20 10.00
N ASN A 99 1.91 14.92 10.67
CA ASN A 99 1.00 14.36 11.67
C ASN A 99 0.00 13.34 11.08
N TRP A 100 -0.17 13.31 9.76
CA TRP A 100 -1.00 12.32 9.08
C TRP A 100 -0.27 11.00 8.82
N LEU A 101 1.04 10.93 9.03
CA LEU A 101 1.83 9.73 8.78
C LEU A 101 1.27 8.50 9.53
N VAL A 102 1.04 8.66 10.83
CA VAL A 102 0.55 7.57 11.70
C VAL A 102 -0.85 7.10 11.30
N PRO A 103 -1.90 7.96 11.22
CA PRO A 103 -3.23 7.50 10.84
C PRO A 103 -3.28 6.91 9.43
N SER A 104 -2.55 7.49 8.46
CA SER A 104 -2.44 6.93 7.11
C SER A 104 -1.78 5.55 7.11
N GLY A 105 -0.68 5.39 7.84
CA GLY A 105 0.01 4.11 8.00
C GLY A 105 -0.84 3.04 8.66
N VAL A 106 -1.61 3.40 9.71
CA VAL A 106 -2.52 2.47 10.37
C VAL A 106 -3.63 2.03 9.41
N ALA A 107 -4.36 2.96 8.80
CA ALA A 107 -5.49 2.63 7.93
C ALA A 107 -5.05 1.81 6.71
N GLY A 108 -4.06 2.32 5.96
CA GLY A 108 -3.58 1.65 4.75
C GLY A 108 -2.78 0.38 5.03
N GLY A 109 -1.96 0.36 6.07
CA GLY A 109 -1.19 -0.82 6.47
C GLY A 109 -2.10 -1.97 6.93
N LEU A 110 -3.14 -1.68 7.72
CA LEU A 110 -4.15 -2.68 8.09
C LEU A 110 -4.92 -3.18 6.87
N TYR A 111 -5.35 -2.28 5.99
CA TYR A 111 -6.06 -2.67 4.77
C TYR A 111 -5.24 -3.64 3.91
N LEU A 112 -3.97 -3.31 3.66
CA LEU A 112 -3.04 -4.17 2.92
C LEU A 112 -2.82 -5.50 3.66
N GLY A 113 -2.62 -5.47 4.97
CA GLY A 113 -2.44 -6.70 5.77
C GLY A 113 -3.63 -7.64 5.66
N LEU A 114 -4.86 -7.11 5.80
CA LEU A 114 -6.09 -7.90 5.67
C LEU A 114 -6.29 -8.45 4.25
N ALA A 115 -5.99 -7.65 3.22
CA ALA A 115 -6.03 -8.10 1.83
C ALA A 115 -5.03 -9.25 1.60
N GLY A 116 -3.79 -9.10 2.07
CA GLY A 116 -2.76 -10.13 2.01
C GLY A 116 -3.18 -11.42 2.70
N LEU A 117 -3.69 -11.35 3.94
CA LEU A 117 -4.16 -12.51 4.69
C LEU A 117 -5.31 -13.24 3.98
N LYS A 118 -6.26 -12.50 3.38
CA LYS A 118 -7.33 -13.09 2.57
C LYS A 118 -6.77 -13.93 1.42
N HIS A 119 -5.72 -13.44 0.75
CA HIS A 119 -5.09 -14.18 -0.34
C HIS A 119 -4.29 -15.40 0.11
N ILE A 120 -3.79 -15.46 1.36
CA ILE A 120 -3.18 -16.68 1.90
C ILE A 120 -4.18 -17.84 1.89
N ALA A 121 -5.44 -17.57 2.22
CA ALA A 121 -6.49 -18.58 2.29
C ALA A 121 -6.98 -19.09 0.92
N SER A 122 -6.57 -18.44 -0.18
CA SER A 122 -6.99 -18.82 -1.54
C SER A 122 -6.21 -20.04 -2.08
N LYS A 123 -6.92 -21.12 -2.42
CA LYS A 123 -6.32 -22.38 -2.90
C LYS A 123 -5.75 -22.33 -4.34
N ASN A 124 -6.28 -21.47 -5.21
CA ASN A 124 -5.89 -21.39 -6.64
C ASN A 124 -5.47 -19.97 -7.04
N ARG A 125 -4.26 -19.56 -6.64
CA ARG A 125 -3.73 -18.21 -6.90
C ARG A 125 -3.06 -18.09 -8.26
N THR A 126 -3.21 -16.94 -8.91
CA THR A 126 -2.34 -16.55 -10.04
C THR A 126 -1.00 -16.00 -9.54
N ARG A 127 -0.09 -15.74 -10.48
CA ARG A 127 1.17 -15.04 -10.18
C ARG A 127 0.91 -13.62 -9.68
N GLU A 128 -0.03 -12.90 -10.28
CA GLU A 128 -0.42 -11.54 -9.91
C GLU A 128 -1.00 -11.49 -8.50
N GLU A 129 -1.87 -12.43 -8.14
CA GLU A 129 -2.41 -12.56 -6.78
C GLU A 129 -1.31 -12.86 -5.77
N THR A 130 -0.36 -13.73 -6.13
CA THR A 130 0.77 -14.06 -5.25
C THR A 130 1.67 -12.86 -4.99
N ILE A 131 1.97 -12.08 -6.04
CA ILE A 131 2.80 -10.88 -5.93
C ILE A 131 2.09 -9.81 -5.11
N ALA A 132 0.80 -9.57 -5.37
CA ALA A 132 -0.02 -8.64 -4.59
C ALA A 132 0.00 -9.05 -3.11
N MET A 133 -0.30 -10.30 -2.80
CA MET A 133 -0.29 -10.83 -1.44
C MET A 133 1.06 -10.61 -0.74
N VAL A 134 2.17 -11.02 -1.36
CA VAL A 134 3.51 -10.91 -0.73
C VAL A 134 3.85 -9.45 -0.47
N THR A 135 3.60 -8.57 -1.45
CA THR A 135 3.89 -7.15 -1.29
C THR A 135 2.97 -6.47 -0.28
N ASP A 136 1.71 -6.87 -0.21
CA ASP A 136 0.75 -6.35 0.78
C ASP A 136 1.14 -6.73 2.20
N LEU A 137 1.51 -7.99 2.44
CA LEU A 137 1.97 -8.46 3.75
C LEU A 137 3.30 -7.82 4.16
N LEU A 138 4.23 -7.68 3.22
CA LEU A 138 5.51 -7.01 3.46
C LEU A 138 5.29 -5.55 3.88
N VAL A 139 4.47 -4.81 3.13
CA VAL A 139 4.19 -3.40 3.44
C VAL A 139 3.46 -3.29 4.78
N ALA A 140 2.47 -4.14 5.03
CA ALA A 140 1.75 -4.15 6.31
C ALA A 140 2.70 -4.40 7.49
N LEU A 141 3.64 -5.34 7.36
CA LEU A 141 4.65 -5.61 8.39
C LEU A 141 5.59 -4.42 8.62
N ILE A 142 6.16 -3.87 7.55
CA ILE A 142 7.11 -2.75 7.63
C ILE A 142 6.45 -1.52 8.23
N VAL A 143 5.27 -1.15 7.72
CA VAL A 143 4.50 0.00 8.23
C VAL A 143 4.08 -0.27 9.67
N GLY A 144 3.61 -1.48 10.01
CA GLY A 144 3.24 -1.85 11.38
C GLY A 144 4.39 -1.69 12.38
N ILE A 145 5.59 -2.19 12.03
CA ILE A 145 6.80 -2.02 12.86
C ILE A 145 7.17 -0.55 13.00
N ALA A 146 7.15 0.22 11.91
CA ALA A 146 7.48 1.63 11.94
C ALA A 146 6.52 2.45 12.81
N ILE A 147 5.22 2.20 12.67
CA ILE A 147 4.19 2.85 13.49
C ILE A 147 4.32 2.45 14.97
N ALA A 148 4.54 1.17 15.27
CA ALA A 148 4.76 0.71 16.65
C ALA A 148 5.97 1.42 17.28
N ALA A 149 7.07 1.55 16.54
CA ALA A 149 8.25 2.27 17.01
C ALA A 149 7.98 3.76 17.28
N ILE A 150 7.19 4.43 16.43
CA ILE A 150 6.79 5.83 16.64
C ILE A 150 5.99 5.98 17.93
N PHE A 151 5.08 5.04 18.23
CA PHE A 151 4.33 5.07 19.48
C PHE A 151 5.22 4.83 20.70
N LEU A 152 6.14 3.87 20.64
CA LEU A 152 7.06 3.56 21.74
C LEU A 152 8.02 4.71 22.05
N GLN A 153 8.42 5.50 21.06
CA GLN A 153 9.27 6.68 21.27
C GLN A 153 8.54 7.86 21.93
N ARG A 154 7.20 7.83 21.98
CA ARG A 154 6.35 8.88 22.54
C ARG A 154 5.82 8.55 23.94
N ALA A 155 5.99 7.31 24.41
CA ALA A 155 5.59 6.83 25.73
C ALA A 155 6.73 7.06 26.74
#